data_AF-A0A1R4B3D5-F1
#
_entry.id   AF-A0A1R4B3D5-F1
#
_cell.length_a   1.000
_cell.length_b   1.000
_cell.length_c   1.000
_cell.angle_alpha   90.00
_cell.angle_beta   90.00
_cell.angle_gamma   90.00
#
_symmetry.space_group_name_H-M   'P 1'
#
loop_
_entity.id
_entity.type
_entity.pdbx_description
1 polymer ?
#
loop_
_entity_poly.entity_id
_entity_poly.type
_entity_poly.pdbx_seq_one_letter_code
_entity_poly.pdbx_strand_id
1 'polypeptide(L)'
;MRGGAGPQVAEAIASSGIPPLLVPLAIASMLRLIQGSATASMMVAATMTLPLVKTLGLDPVFVALACAVGPVGFSHLNDSYFHIINRTLGITELVDQLKIWTVSSTFAWAIGASIIMALNLVFGKGGTIIDPLIPVLVLAVVLIWVKLKERPAKLNAVAYPE
;
A
#
# COMPACT_ATOMS: atom_id res chain seq x y z
N MET A 1 20.80 24.94 5.05
CA MET A 1 19.96 24.38 3.98
C MET A 1 18.73 23.66 4.58
N ARG A 2 17.82 24.38 5.26
CA ARG A 2 16.67 23.82 6.00
C ARG A 2 15.34 24.29 5.40
N GLY A 3 15.09 23.93 4.14
CA GLY A 3 13.89 24.34 3.39
C GLY A 3 13.10 23.18 2.78
N GLY A 4 13.22 21.96 3.33
CA GLY A 4 12.41 20.84 2.88
C GLY A 4 11.08 20.81 3.64
N ALA A 5 9.97 20.45 3.00
CA ALA A 5 8.66 20.27 3.63
C ALA A 5 8.62 19.14 4.68
N GLY A 6 9.70 18.35 4.81
CA GLY A 6 9.78 17.18 5.69
C GLY A 6 9.51 17.46 7.16
N PRO A 7 10.17 18.44 7.81
CA PRO A 7 9.94 18.77 9.22
C PRO A 7 8.51 19.25 9.48
N GLN A 8 7.94 20.09 8.61
CA GLN A 8 6.56 20.55 8.75
C GLN A 8 5.55 19.40 8.62
N VAL A 9 5.80 18.47 7.71
CA VAL A 9 4.98 17.26 7.53
C VAL A 9 5.09 16.33 8.74
N ALA A 10 6.29 16.18 9.33
CA ALA A 10 6.49 15.41 10.55
C ALA A 10 5.73 16.01 11.74
N GLU A 11 5.74 17.34 11.88
CA GLU A 11 5.09 18.08 12.96
C GLU A 11 3.55 18.06 12.82
N ALA A 12 3.04 18.12 11.57
CA ALA A 12 1.63 17.88 11.26
C ALA A 12 1.18 16.44 11.57
N ILE A 13 2.06 15.46 11.37
CA ILE A 13 1.76 14.05 11.69
C ILE A 13 1.80 13.80 13.20
N ALA A 14 2.78 14.38 13.90
CA ALA A 14 2.88 14.33 15.35
C ALA A 14 1.66 14.95 16.05
N SER A 15 1.03 15.96 15.45
CA SER A 15 -0.16 16.65 15.99
C SER A 15 -1.50 16.03 15.56
N SER A 16 -1.52 15.17 14.54
CA SER A 16 -2.76 14.57 14.01
C SER A 16 -3.11 13.20 14.60
N GLY A 17 -2.23 12.61 15.41
CA GLY A 17 -2.44 11.28 16.01
C GLY A 17 -2.38 10.13 15.00
N ILE A 18 -1.91 10.37 13.78
CA ILE A 18 -1.74 9.35 12.75
C ILE A 18 -0.52 8.47 13.07
N PRO A 19 -0.58 7.14 12.85
CA PRO A 19 0.56 6.25 13.07
C PRO A 19 1.78 6.74 12.27
N PRO A 20 2.93 7.03 12.91
CA PRO A 20 4.05 7.65 12.22
C PRO A 20 4.67 6.76 11.13
N LEU A 21 4.44 5.45 11.20
CA LEU A 21 4.87 4.47 10.20
C LEU A 21 4.04 4.51 8.90
N LEU A 22 2.86 5.11 8.94
CA LEU A 22 2.01 5.27 7.75
C LEU A 22 2.62 6.27 6.76
N VAL A 23 3.47 7.18 7.24
CA VAL A 23 4.13 8.22 6.43
C VAL A 23 5.08 7.63 5.39
N PRO A 24 6.11 6.84 5.77
CA PRO A 24 6.98 6.20 4.77
C PRO A 24 6.22 5.27 3.82
N LEU A 25 5.23 4.54 4.34
CA LEU A 25 4.38 3.67 3.53
C LEU A 25 3.60 4.46 2.47
N ALA A 26 2.97 5.58 2.85
CA ALA A 26 2.19 6.42 1.96
C ALA A 26 3.06 7.09 0.89
N ILE A 27 4.23 7.63 1.29
CA ILE A 27 5.19 8.22 0.35
C ILE A 27 5.61 7.18 -0.70
N ALA A 28 6.01 5.98 -0.27
CA ALA A 28 6.44 4.91 -1.16
C ALA A 28 5.31 4.44 -2.10
N SER A 29 4.07 4.36 -1.60
CA SER A 29 2.88 3.97 -2.38
C SER A 29 2.51 5.03 -3.43
N MET A 30 2.58 6.31 -3.09
CA MET A 30 2.34 7.41 -4.05
C MET A 30 3.44 7.46 -5.12
N LEU A 31 4.70 7.28 -4.72
CA LEU A 31 5.81 7.23 -5.67
C LEU A 31 5.66 6.06 -6.64
N ARG A 32 5.10 4.92 -6.21
CA ARG A 32 4.81 3.78 -7.08
C ARG A 32 3.76 4.12 -8.15
N LEU A 33 2.69 4.81 -7.77
CA LEU A 33 1.69 5.29 -8.72
C LEU A 33 2.29 6.21 -9.79
N ILE A 34 3.27 7.03 -9.42
CA ILE A 34 3.89 7.99 -10.35
C ILE A 34 4.99 7.32 -11.19
N GLN A 35 5.89 6.56 -10.56
CA GLN A 35 7.15 6.10 -11.17
C GLN A 35 7.06 4.71 -11.79
N GLY A 36 6.13 3.87 -11.36
CA GLY A 36 5.93 2.54 -11.93
C GLY A 36 7.03 1.52 -11.71
N SER A 37 8.11 1.85 -10.99
CA SER A 37 9.11 0.89 -10.51
C SER A 37 9.03 0.75 -9.00
N ALA A 38 8.86 -0.49 -8.52
CA ALA A 38 8.80 -0.78 -7.08
C ALA A 38 10.11 -0.39 -6.39
N THR A 39 11.25 -0.80 -6.95
CA THR A 39 12.57 -0.55 -6.37
C THR A 39 12.95 0.92 -6.41
N ALA A 40 12.68 1.62 -7.51
CA ALA A 40 12.98 3.06 -7.59
C ALA A 40 12.14 3.86 -6.59
N SER A 41 10.84 3.56 -6.50
CA SER A 41 9.93 4.21 -5.55
C SER A 41 10.34 3.95 -4.09
N MET A 42 10.74 2.72 -3.76
CA MET A 42 11.28 2.35 -2.45
C MET A 42 12.52 3.16 -2.10
N MET A 43 13.50 3.23 -3.00
CA MET A 43 14.76 3.95 -2.76
C MET A 43 14.52 5.44 -2.53
N VAL A 44 13.66 6.07 -3.35
CA VAL A 44 13.31 7.48 -3.19
C VAL A 44 12.54 7.72 -1.90
N ALA A 45 11.59 6.85 -1.54
CA ALA A 45 10.88 6.96 -0.28
C ALA A 45 11.84 6.88 0.92
N ALA A 46 12.77 5.91 0.91
CA ALA A 46 13.75 5.73 1.96
C ALA A 46 14.64 6.97 2.17
N THR A 47 15.09 7.62 1.09
CA THR A 47 15.87 8.85 1.20
C THR A 47 15.04 10.02 1.72
N MET A 48 13.78 10.14 1.30
CA MET A 48 12.86 11.18 1.77
C MET A 48 12.46 11.01 3.24
N THR A 49 12.34 9.77 3.72
CA THR A 49 11.89 9.47 5.09
C THR A 49 13.02 9.48 6.11
N LEU A 50 14.28 9.37 5.67
CA LEU A 50 15.47 9.37 6.54
C LEU A 50 15.49 10.51 7.59
N PRO A 51 15.23 11.79 7.26
CA PRO A 51 15.20 12.87 8.27
C PRO A 51 14.00 12.78 9.23
N LEU A 52 12.93 12.07 8.85
CA LEU A 52 11.74 11.88 9.68
C LEU A 52 11.98 10.83 10.77
N VAL A 53 12.80 9.81 10.49
CA VAL A 53 13.14 8.73 11.43
C VAL A 53 13.66 9.28 12.76
N LYS A 54 14.62 10.21 12.71
CA LYS A 54 15.21 10.81 13.91
C LYS A 54 14.25 11.74 14.64
N THR A 55 13.42 12.46 13.89
CA THR A 55 12.48 13.45 14.45
C THR A 55 11.30 12.79 15.15
N LEU A 56 10.79 11.68 14.60
CA LEU A 56 9.63 10.95 15.10
C LEU A 56 10.00 9.80 16.06
N GLY A 57 11.30 9.59 16.33
CA GLY A 57 11.78 8.51 17.19
C GLY A 57 11.46 7.10 16.66
N LEU A 58 11.26 6.98 15.35
CA LEU A 58 10.88 5.72 14.71
C LEU A 58 12.08 4.78 14.63
N ASP A 59 11.82 3.49 14.77
CA ASP A 59 12.82 2.47 14.53
C ASP A 59 13.12 2.37 13.02
N PRO A 60 14.38 2.54 12.59
CA PRO A 60 14.79 2.47 11.20
C PRO A 60 14.38 1.17 10.49
N VAL A 61 14.32 0.04 11.21
CA VAL A 61 13.96 -1.26 10.63
C VAL A 61 12.51 -1.24 10.15
N PHE A 62 11.59 -0.73 10.97
CA PHE A 62 10.18 -0.63 10.59
C PHE A 62 9.98 0.37 9.45
N VAL A 63 10.69 1.50 9.46
CA VAL A 63 10.63 2.47 8.36
C VAL A 63 11.14 1.86 7.05
N ALA A 64 12.23 1.10 7.09
CA ALA A 64 12.73 0.38 5.91
C ALA A 64 11.70 -0.64 5.38
N LEU A 65 11.06 -1.40 6.27
CA LEU A 65 9.99 -2.33 5.92
C LEU A 65 8.79 -1.61 5.29
N ALA A 66 8.36 -0.47 5.86
CA ALA A 66 7.26 0.34 5.31
C ALA A 66 7.58 0.88 3.92
N CYS A 67 8.81 1.36 3.70
CA CYS A 67 9.28 1.78 2.38
C CYS A 67 9.36 0.62 1.38
N ALA A 68 9.67 -0.60 1.84
CA ALA A 68 9.73 -1.78 0.99
C ALA A 68 8.34 -2.30 0.58
N VAL A 69 7.36 -2.24 1.50
CA VAL A 69 5.99 -2.71 1.22
C VAL A 69 5.14 -1.70 0.47
N GLY A 70 5.34 -0.40 0.69
CA GLY A 70 4.53 0.64 0.03
C GLY A 70 4.42 0.48 -1.50
N PRO A 71 5.51 0.22 -2.23
CA PRO A 71 5.47 0.07 -3.69
C PRO A 71 4.94 -1.27 -4.20
N VAL A 72 4.59 -2.22 -3.33
CA VAL A 72 4.03 -3.51 -3.73
C VAL A 72 2.64 -3.34 -4.35
N GLY A 73 1.88 -2.35 -3.88
CA GLY A 73 0.52 -2.08 -4.32
C GLY A 73 0.44 -1.13 -5.50
N PHE A 74 -0.79 -0.94 -5.99
CA PHE A 74 -1.11 0.10 -6.97
C PHE A 74 -0.33 -0.01 -8.29
N SER A 75 0.10 -1.22 -8.65
CA SER A 75 0.77 -1.46 -9.91
C SER A 75 -0.24 -1.47 -11.05
N HIS A 76 0.02 -0.68 -12.09
CA HIS A 76 -0.84 -0.53 -13.27
C HIS A 76 0.00 -0.49 -14.55
N LEU A 77 -0.52 0.11 -15.61
CA LEU A 77 0.15 0.24 -16.92
C LEU A 77 1.58 0.80 -16.91
N ASN A 78 2.01 1.44 -15.82
CA ASN A 78 3.36 1.97 -15.67
C ASN A 78 4.38 0.90 -15.21
N ASP A 79 3.94 -0.33 -14.90
CA ASP A 79 4.78 -1.41 -14.40
C ASP A 79 5.08 -2.44 -15.49
N SER A 80 6.36 -2.68 -15.76
CA SER A 80 6.81 -3.71 -16.69
C SER A 80 6.29 -5.10 -16.32
N TYR A 81 6.15 -5.40 -15.02
CA TYR A 81 5.70 -6.71 -14.55
C TYR A 81 4.19 -6.94 -14.83
N PHE A 82 3.37 -5.88 -14.82
CA PHE A 82 1.97 -5.93 -15.28
C PHE A 82 1.88 -6.46 -16.72
N HIS A 83 2.71 -5.93 -17.61
CA HIS A 83 2.67 -6.31 -19.03
C HIS A 83 3.15 -7.74 -19.27
N ILE A 84 4.14 -8.21 -18.52
CA ILE A 84 4.67 -9.56 -18.65
C ILE A 84 3.62 -10.59 -18.20
N ILE A 85 3.04 -10.41 -17.00
CA ILE A 85 2.08 -11.37 -16.46
C ILE A 85 0.82 -11.47 -17.32
N ASN A 86 0.27 -10.35 -17.76
CA ASN A 86 -0.93 -10.36 -18.59
C ASN A 86 -0.69 -11.03 -19.95
N ARG A 87 0.49 -10.86 -20.54
CA ARG A 87 0.89 -11.57 -21.77
C ARG A 87 1.07 -13.06 -21.54
N THR A 88 1.68 -13.48 -20.42
CA THR A 88 1.85 -14.90 -20.08
C THR A 88 0.52 -15.60 -19.82
N LEU A 89 -0.45 -14.90 -19.23
CA LEU A 89 -1.79 -15.42 -18.98
C LEU A 89 -2.72 -15.38 -20.21
N GLY A 90 -2.26 -14.79 -21.33
CA GLY A 90 -3.06 -14.67 -22.55
C GLY A 90 -4.26 -13.72 -22.44
N ILE A 91 -4.28 -12.84 -21.43
CA ILE A 91 -5.39 -11.91 -21.22
C ILE A 91 -5.23 -10.75 -22.20
N THR A 92 -6.17 -10.60 -23.13
CA THR A 92 -6.14 -9.52 -24.15
C THR A 92 -6.93 -8.29 -23.73
N GLU A 93 -7.94 -8.47 -22.87
CA GLU A 93 -8.84 -7.40 -22.44
C GLU A 93 -8.21 -6.51 -21.36
N LEU A 94 -7.93 -5.24 -21.69
CA LEU A 94 -7.29 -4.26 -20.80
C LEU A 94 -8.01 -4.12 -19.46
N VAL A 95 -9.35 -4.15 -19.48
CA VAL A 95 -10.17 -4.01 -18.28
C VAL A 95 -9.94 -5.19 -17.33
N ASP A 96 -9.74 -6.39 -17.85
CA ASP A 96 -9.52 -7.58 -17.04
C ASP A 96 -8.07 -7.69 -16.58
N GLN A 97 -7.12 -7.25 -17.42
CA GLN A 97 -5.71 -7.09 -17.02
C GLN A 97 -5.57 -6.17 -15.79
N LEU A 98 -6.22 -5.01 -15.83
CA LEU A 98 -6.22 -4.05 -14.71
C LEU A 98 -6.89 -4.62 -13.47
N LYS A 99 -8.03 -5.31 -13.62
CA LYS A 99 -8.68 -5.95 -12.46
C LYS A 99 -7.78 -7.00 -11.84
N ILE A 100 -7.26 -7.95 -12.62
CA ILE A 100 -6.52 -9.10 -12.08
C ILE A 100 -5.24 -8.62 -11.40
N TRP A 101 -4.48 -7.74 -12.04
CA TRP A 101 -3.18 -7.33 -11.53
C TRP A 101 -3.27 -6.22 -10.47
N THR A 102 -4.02 -5.15 -10.72
CA THR A 102 -4.08 -4.02 -9.78
C THR A 102 -4.83 -4.41 -8.52
N VAL A 103 -5.89 -5.22 -8.60
CA VAL A 103 -6.61 -5.66 -7.40
C VAL A 103 -5.75 -6.62 -6.57
N SER A 104 -5.11 -7.61 -7.19
CA SER A 104 -4.25 -8.56 -6.46
C SER A 104 -3.03 -7.89 -5.82
N SER A 105 -2.39 -6.94 -6.53
CA SER A 105 -1.27 -6.17 -5.96
C SER A 105 -1.72 -5.26 -4.82
N THR A 106 -2.89 -4.62 -4.91
CA THR A 106 -3.45 -3.84 -3.80
C THR A 106 -3.79 -4.71 -2.60
N PHE A 107 -4.26 -5.95 -2.79
CA PHE A 107 -4.42 -6.91 -1.70
C PHE A 107 -3.08 -7.29 -1.06
N ALA A 108 -2.06 -7.59 -1.85
CA ALA A 108 -0.72 -7.90 -1.33
C ALA A 108 -0.14 -6.73 -0.52
N TRP A 109 -0.33 -5.49 -1.00
CA TRP A 109 0.01 -4.28 -0.27
C TRP A 109 -0.74 -4.14 1.05
N ALA A 110 -2.06 -4.35 1.03
CA ALA A 110 -2.88 -4.25 2.24
C ALA A 110 -2.43 -5.26 3.30
N ILE A 111 -2.17 -6.51 2.90
CA ILE A 111 -1.66 -7.56 3.80
C ILE A 111 -0.27 -7.18 4.34
N GLY A 112 0.66 -6.77 3.48
CA GLY A 112 2.01 -6.37 3.90
C GLY A 112 1.99 -5.18 4.86
N ALA A 113 1.19 -4.16 4.56
CA ALA A 113 1.03 -2.98 5.40
C ALA A 113 0.43 -3.36 6.76
N SER A 114 -0.56 -4.25 6.78
CA SER A 114 -1.16 -4.80 8.00
C SER A 114 -0.12 -5.48 8.88
N ILE A 115 0.69 -6.36 8.30
CA ILE A 115 1.70 -7.14 9.02
C ILE A 115 2.77 -6.21 9.61
N ILE A 116 3.26 -5.24 8.85
CA ILE A 116 4.28 -4.31 9.34
C ILE A 116 3.76 -3.42 10.46
N MET A 117 2.53 -2.91 10.34
CA MET A 117 1.91 -2.13 11.41
C MET A 117 1.69 -2.98 12.67
N ALA A 118 1.25 -4.24 12.51
CA ALA A 118 1.13 -5.18 13.62
C ALA A 118 2.48 -5.52 14.27
N LEU A 119 3.55 -5.71 13.49
CA LEU A 119 4.88 -5.96 14.03
C LEU A 119 5.45 -4.74 14.76
N ASN A 120 5.21 -3.52 14.24
CA ASN A 120 5.62 -2.29 14.90
C ASN A 120 4.91 -2.09 16.25
N LEU A 121 3.71 -2.65 16.43
CA LEU A 121 3.02 -2.66 17.71
C LEU A 121 3.62 -3.59 18.74
N VAL A 122 4.03 -4.79 18.31
CA VAL A 122 4.52 -5.83 19.20
C VAL A 122 5.99 -5.60 19.57
N PHE A 123 6.79 -5.08 18.64
CA PHE A 123 8.25 -5.00 18.77
C PHE A 123 8.82 -3.58 18.66
N GLY A 124 8.03 -2.60 18.19
CA GLY A 124 8.48 -1.22 18.00
C GLY A 124 8.28 -0.31 19.23
N LYS A 125 8.95 0.84 19.25
CA LYS A 125 8.69 1.93 20.21
C LYS A 125 7.65 2.89 19.61
N GLY A 126 6.50 3.04 20.28
CA GLY A 126 5.45 4.02 19.92
C GLY A 126 4.22 3.48 19.18
N GLY A 127 3.97 2.16 19.22
CA GLY A 127 2.75 1.58 18.64
C GLY A 127 1.50 1.79 19.52
N THR A 128 0.40 2.21 18.91
CA THR A 128 -0.92 2.39 19.57
C THR A 128 -1.84 1.22 19.23
N ILE A 129 -2.63 0.70 20.18
CA ILE A 129 -3.54 -0.47 20.00
C ILE A 129 -4.51 -0.37 18.79
N ILE A 130 -4.69 0.83 18.23
CA ILE A 130 -5.50 1.14 17.05
C ILE A 130 -4.79 0.80 15.72
N ASP A 131 -3.47 0.66 15.69
CA ASP A 131 -2.67 0.48 14.46
C ASP A 131 -2.88 -0.86 13.70
N PRO A 132 -3.39 -1.98 14.28
CA PRO A 132 -3.71 -3.18 13.50
C PRO A 132 -5.17 -3.16 13.01
N LEU A 133 -5.99 -2.24 13.50
CA LEU A 133 -7.40 -2.16 13.19
C LEU A 133 -7.61 -1.57 11.80
N ILE A 134 -6.85 -0.53 11.44
CA ILE A 134 -6.97 0.17 10.14
C ILE A 134 -6.73 -0.78 8.96
N PRO A 135 -5.66 -1.60 8.94
CA PRO A 135 -5.40 -2.47 7.79
C PRO A 135 -6.39 -3.64 7.69
N VAL A 136 -6.87 -4.15 8.83
CA VAL A 136 -7.95 -5.16 8.91
C VAL A 136 -9.29 -4.56 8.46
N LEU A 137 -9.57 -3.30 8.79
CA LEU A 137 -10.74 -2.56 8.29
C LEU A 137 -10.68 -2.37 6.77
N VAL A 138 -9.52 -2.01 6.23
CA VAL A 138 -9.29 -1.92 4.78
C VAL A 138 -9.52 -3.29 4.13
N LEU A 139 -9.00 -4.38 4.70
CA LEU A 139 -9.24 -5.75 4.24
C LEU A 139 -10.75 -6.10 4.26
N ALA A 140 -11.45 -5.79 5.35
CA ALA A 140 -12.89 -6.03 5.47
C ALA A 140 -13.70 -5.23 4.43
N VAL A 141 -13.35 -3.95 4.21
CA VAL A 141 -14.00 -3.09 3.21
C VAL A 141 -13.75 -3.61 1.80
N VAL A 142 -12.52 -4.02 1.47
CA VAL A 142 -12.19 -4.56 0.15
C VAL A 142 -12.90 -5.91 -0.07
N LEU A 143 -12.94 -6.79 0.94
CA LEU A 143 -13.68 -8.06 0.87
C LEU A 143 -15.19 -7.84 0.69
N ILE A 144 -15.78 -6.88 1.40
CA ILE A 144 -17.18 -6.50 1.23
C ILE A 144 -17.42 -5.96 -0.18
N TRP A 145 -16.53 -5.11 -0.70
CA TRP A 145 -16.65 -4.55 -2.04
C TRP A 145 -16.54 -5.61 -3.14
N VAL A 146 -15.59 -6.54 -3.03
CA VAL A 146 -15.46 -7.69 -3.95
C VAL A 146 -16.72 -8.56 -3.89
N LYS A 147 -17.20 -8.90 -2.69
CA LYS A 147 -18.39 -9.73 -2.51
C LYS A 147 -19.67 -9.06 -3.03
N LEU A 148 -19.77 -7.73 -2.92
CA LEU A 148 -20.87 -6.94 -3.50
C LEU A 148 -20.81 -6.91 -5.03
N LYS A 149 -19.61 -6.90 -5.62
CA LYS A 149 -19.42 -6.90 -7.07
C LYS A 149 -19.58 -8.30 -7.70
N GLU A 150 -19.37 -9.35 -6.93
CA GLU A 150 -19.66 -10.75 -7.32
C GLU A 150 -21.15 -11.11 -7.26
N ARG A 151 -21.93 -10.48 -6.36
CA ARG A 151 -23.39 -10.71 -6.23
C ARG A 151 -24.19 -10.50 -7.53
N PRO A 152 -24.02 -9.43 -8.32
CA PRO A 152 -24.76 -9.27 -9.57
C PRO A 152 -24.35 -10.27 -10.65
N ALA A 153 -23.10 -10.76 -10.64
CA ALA A 153 -22.64 -11.76 -11.60
C ALA A 153 -23.28 -13.14 -11.34
N LYS A 154 -23.42 -13.55 -10.07
CA LYS A 154 -24.09 -14.81 -9.71
C LYS A 154 -25.61 -14.77 -9.92
N LEU A 155 -26.26 -13.62 -9.72
CA LEU A 155 -27.70 -13.47 -9.97
C LEU A 155 -28.03 -13.58 -11.46
N ASN A 156 -27.20 -13.01 -12.34
CA ASN A 156 -27.39 -13.11 -13.79
C ASN A 156 -27.14 -14.52 -14.34
N ALA A 157 -26.19 -15.27 -13.76
CA ALA A 157 -25.93 -16.66 -14.12
C ALA A 157 -27.03 -17.64 -13.64
N VAL A 158 -27.79 -17.28 -12.62
CA VAL A 158 -28.94 -18.07 -12.13
C VAL A 158 -30.24 -17.68 -12.84
N ALA A 159 -30.36 -16.45 -13.34
CA ALA A 159 -31.53 -15.96 -14.07
C ALA A 159 -31.61 -16.44 -15.52
N TYR A 160 -30.49 -16.79 -16.14
CA TYR A 160 -30.41 -17.39 -17.48
C TYR A 160 -29.46 -18.59 -17.46
N PRO A 161 -29.91 -19.77 -16.98
CA PRO A 161 -29.20 -21.01 -17.24
C PRO A 161 -29.28 -21.31 -18.74
N GLU A 162 -28.15 -21.58 -19.39
CA GLU A 162 -28.14 -22.15 -20.74
C GLU A 162 -28.81 -23.53 -20.77
#